data_AF-A0AA97K702-F1
#
_entry.id   AF-A0AA97K702-F1
#
_cell.length_a   1.000
_cell.length_b   1.000
_cell.length_c   1.000
_cell.angle_alpha   90.00
_cell.angle_beta   90.00
_cell.angle_gamma   90.00
#
_symmetry.space_group_name_H-M   'P 1'
#
loop_
_entity.id
_entity.type
_entity.pdbx_description
1 polymer ?
#
loop_
_entity_poly.entity_id
_entity_poly.type
_entity_poly.pdbx_seq_one_letter_code
_entity_poly.pdbx_strand_id
1 'polypeptide(L)'
;MVDVGSGLEISDFGALNGGQRMKLLNFKINTKIDNEKYLRSHKEVALLLSGFLREVLLQRPEKIQEFAADYFTNPELPKKIQQQLMEKMNRSV
;
A
#
# COMPACT_ATOMS: atom_id res chain seq x y z
N MET A 1 -11.90 -5.53 14.64
CA MET A 1 -10.58 -5.07 15.12
C MET A 1 -9.57 -5.95 14.40
N VAL A 2 -8.81 -5.39 13.45
CA VAL A 2 -7.84 -6.16 12.66
C VAL A 2 -6.73 -6.57 13.62
N ASP A 3 -6.62 -7.87 13.88
CA ASP A 3 -5.56 -8.41 14.70
C ASP A 3 -4.22 -8.17 13.99
N VAL A 4 -3.44 -7.23 14.53
CA VAL A 4 -2.08 -6.91 14.08
C VAL A 4 -1.12 -8.08 14.38
N GLY A 5 -1.58 -9.11 15.10
CA GLY A 5 -0.85 -10.33 15.44
C GLY A 5 -0.78 -11.41 14.35
N SER A 6 -1.63 -11.37 13.31
CA SER A 6 -1.71 -12.50 12.35
C SER A 6 -0.45 -12.71 11.50
N GLY A 7 0.45 -11.72 11.41
CA GLY A 7 1.78 -11.88 10.78
C GLY A 7 2.81 -12.62 11.65
N LEU A 8 2.43 -13.09 12.85
CA LEU A 8 3.26 -13.86 13.77
C LEU A 8 2.88 -15.34 13.83
N GLU A 9 1.80 -15.76 13.17
CA GLU A 9 1.40 -17.16 13.21
C GLU A 9 2.40 -18.01 12.41
N ILE A 10 3.04 -18.93 13.13
CA ILE A 10 4.04 -19.93 12.70
C ILE A 10 5.45 -19.37 12.42
N SER A 11 5.87 -18.27 13.06
CA SER A 11 7.31 -18.00 13.20
C SER A 11 7.88 -18.87 14.31
N ASP A 12 8.44 -20.01 13.90
CA ASP A 12 9.33 -20.91 14.64
C ASP A 12 9.92 -20.26 15.90
N PHE A 13 9.22 -20.41 17.04
CA PHE A 13 9.46 -19.65 18.27
C PHE A 13 10.86 -19.92 18.87
N GLY A 14 11.63 -20.88 18.32
CA GLY A 14 13.02 -21.16 18.63
C GLY A 14 14.06 -20.67 17.62
N ALA A 15 13.67 -20.19 16.43
CA ALA A 15 14.61 -19.91 15.34
C ALA A 15 15.54 -18.71 15.57
N LEU A 16 15.12 -17.75 16.40
CA LEU A 16 15.90 -16.54 16.70
C LEU A 16 16.18 -16.41 18.19
N ASN A 17 17.44 -16.15 18.53
CA ASN A 17 17.85 -15.79 19.89
C ASN A 17 17.39 -14.37 20.27
N GLY A 18 17.50 -14.01 21.56
CA GLY A 18 17.01 -12.73 22.07
C GLY A 18 17.58 -11.49 21.36
N GLY A 19 18.88 -11.50 21.04
CA GLY A 19 19.52 -10.40 20.31
C GLY A 19 19.02 -10.28 18.87
N GLN A 20 18.83 -11.41 18.18
CA GLN A 20 18.26 -11.44 16.84
C GLN A 20 16.82 -10.93 16.80
N ARG A 21 15.99 -11.28 17.80
CA ARG A 21 14.62 -10.76 17.92
C ARG A 21 14.60 -9.25 18.10
N MET A 22 15.47 -8.71 18.96
CA MET A 22 15.57 -7.26 19.17
C MET A 22 16.01 -6.54 17.89
N LYS A 23 16.99 -7.10 17.17
CA LYS A 23 17.43 -6.57 15.87
C LYS A 23 16.30 -6.59 14.83
N LEU A 24 15.56 -7.69 14.75
CA LEU A 24 14.40 -7.83 13.85
C LEU A 24 13.29 -6.84 14.21
N LEU A 25 13.02 -6.64 15.50
CA LEU A 25 12.02 -5.68 15.96
C LEU A 25 12.40 -4.26 15.53
N ASN A 26 13.63 -3.82 15.83
CA ASN A 26 14.12 -2.51 15.44
C ASN A 26 14.08 -2.31 13.92
N PHE A 27 14.47 -3.33 13.15
CA PHE A 27 14.36 -3.32 11.70
C PHE A 27 12.90 -3.12 11.25
N LYS A 28 11.94 -3.92 11.74
CA LYS A 28 10.52 -3.80 11.38
C LYS A 28 9.94 -2.43 11.74
N ILE A 29 10.31 -1.86 12.89
CA ILE A 29 9.86 -0.53 13.31
C ILE A 29 10.37 0.53 12.34
N ASN A 30 11.68 0.54 12.05
CA ASN A 30 12.26 1.51 11.13
C ASN A 30 11.66 1.38 9.72
N THR A 31 11.49 0.14 9.22
CA THR A 31 10.82 -0.09 7.94
C THR A 31 9.40 0.44 7.92
N LYS A 32 8.61 0.27 8.99
CA LYS A 32 7.26 0.85 9.07
C LYS A 32 7.29 2.37 8.99
N ILE A 33 8.20 3.01 9.74
CA ILE A 33 8.37 4.47 9.71
C ILE A 33 8.73 4.95 8.31
N ASP A 34 9.66 4.27 7.65
CA ASP A 34 10.11 4.66 6.31
C ASP A 34 9.02 4.45 5.26
N ASN A 35 8.25 3.35 5.36
CA ASN A 35 7.08 3.12 4.51
C ASN A 35 6.02 4.23 4.69
N GLU A 36 5.73 4.64 5.92
CA GLU A 36 4.78 5.73 6.17
C GLU A 36 5.27 7.07 5.64
N LYS A 37 6.56 7.39 5.81
CA LYS A 37 7.17 8.59 5.22
C LYS A 37 7.04 8.57 3.70
N TYR A 38 7.33 7.44 3.07
CA TYR A 38 7.18 7.25 1.63
C TYR A 38 5.73 7.48 1.18
N LEU A 39 4.76 6.81 1.81
CA LEU A 39 3.34 6.96 1.45
C LEU A 39 2.82 8.39 1.68
N ARG A 40 3.36 9.11 2.66
CA ARG A 40 3.00 10.50 2.93
C ARG A 40 3.56 11.47 1.89
N SER A 41 4.78 11.23 1.40
CA SER A 41 5.40 12.08 0.37
C SER A 41 4.92 11.77 -1.05
N HIS A 42 4.50 10.54 -1.32
CA HIS A 42 4.09 10.06 -2.66
C HIS A 42 2.56 10.04 -2.80
N LYS A 43 1.95 11.22 -2.98
CA LYS A 43 0.49 11.40 -3.10
C LYS A 43 -0.13 10.63 -4.27
N GLU A 44 0.66 10.35 -5.30
CA GLU A 44 0.27 9.53 -6.45
C GLU A 44 -0.16 8.12 -6.04
N VAL A 45 0.46 7.53 -5.01
CA VAL A 45 0.07 6.20 -4.51
C VAL A 45 -1.32 6.25 -3.89
N ALA A 46 -1.64 7.31 -3.15
CA ALA A 46 -2.97 7.49 -2.58
C ALA A 46 -4.05 7.70 -3.67
N LEU A 47 -3.72 8.45 -4.73
CA LEU A 47 -4.60 8.63 -5.89
C LEU A 47 -4.85 7.30 -6.62
N LEU A 48 -3.78 6.54 -6.85
CA LEU A 48 -3.83 5.24 -7.50
C LEU A 48 -4.74 4.27 -6.73
N LEU A 49 -4.54 4.13 -5.42
CA LEU A 49 -5.33 3.22 -4.58
C LEU A 49 -6.79 3.67 -4.43
N SER A 50 -7.03 4.97 -4.24
CA SER A 50 -8.40 5.50 -4.13
C SER A 50 -9.17 5.37 -5.45
N GLY A 51 -8.50 5.58 -6.59
CA GLY A 51 -9.05 5.34 -7.92
C GLY A 51 -9.43 3.87 -8.12
N PHE A 52 -8.54 2.95 -7.76
CA PHE A 52 -8.82 1.52 -7.84
C PHE A 52 -10.02 1.11 -6.97
N LEU A 53 -10.01 1.49 -5.68
CA LEU A 53 -11.10 1.17 -4.75
C LEU A 53 -12.45 1.75 -5.22
N ARG A 54 -12.44 2.96 -5.79
CA ARG A 54 -13.64 3.55 -6.40
C ARG A 54 -14.20 2.65 -7.50
N GLU A 55 -13.37 2.20 -8.42
CA GLU A 55 -13.83 1.34 -9.52
C GLU A 55 -14.31 -0.03 -9.03
N VAL A 56 -13.63 -0.62 -8.04
CA VAL A 56 -14.06 -1.88 -7.41
C VAL A 56 -15.45 -1.73 -6.76
N LEU A 57 -15.69 -0.65 -6.03
CA LEU A 57 -16.97 -0.41 -5.36
C LEU A 57 -18.11 -0.12 -6.35
N LEU A 58 -17.80 0.50 -7.49
CA LEU A 58 -18.76 0.79 -8.55
C LEU A 58 -19.11 -0.45 -9.37
N GLN A 59 -18.10 -1.20 -9.81
CA GLN A 59 -18.28 -2.32 -10.75
C GLN A 59 -18.55 -3.65 -10.03
N ARG A 60 -18.16 -3.77 -8.76
CA ARG A 60 -18.32 -4.98 -7.93
C ARG A 60 -17.91 -6.27 -8.67
N PRO A 61 -16.67 -6.36 -9.16
CA PRO A 61 -16.24 -7.49 -9.96
C PRO A 61 -16.26 -8.79 -9.14
N GLU A 62 -16.71 -9.89 -9.75
CA GLU A 62 -16.66 -11.22 -9.13
C GLU A 62 -15.21 -11.69 -8.94
N LYS A 63 -14.32 -11.32 -9.87
CA LYS A 63 -12.91 -11.70 -9.87
C LYS A 63 -12.01 -10.50 -9.66
N ILE A 64 -11.77 -10.17 -8.39
CA ILE A 64 -10.99 -8.97 -8.01
C ILE A 64 -9.55 -8.97 -8.52
N GLN A 65 -8.92 -10.15 -8.66
CA GLN A 65 -7.52 -10.27 -9.09
C GLN A 65 -7.35 -9.96 -10.58
N GLU A 66 -8.23 -10.50 -11.44
CA GLU A 66 -8.26 -10.18 -12.87
C GLU A 66 -8.55 -8.69 -13.07
N PHE A 67 -9.52 -8.15 -12.33
CA PHE A 67 -9.83 -6.72 -12.34
C PHE A 67 -8.64 -5.84 -11.92
N ALA A 68 -7.88 -6.25 -10.90
CA ALA A 68 -6.69 -5.55 -10.46
C ALA A 68 -5.58 -5.59 -11.54
N ALA A 69 -5.36 -6.75 -12.16
CA ALA A 69 -4.40 -6.88 -13.24
C ALA A 69 -4.73 -5.93 -14.39
N ASP A 70 -5.97 -5.94 -14.88
CA ASP A 70 -6.41 -5.06 -15.97
C ASP A 70 -6.30 -3.58 -15.58
N TYR A 71 -6.70 -3.22 -14.36
CA TYR A 71 -6.60 -1.84 -13.88
C TYR A 71 -5.15 -1.36 -13.83
N PHE A 72 -4.26 -2.09 -13.14
CA PHE A 72 -2.90 -1.64 -12.87
C PHE A 72 -1.96 -1.78 -14.08
N THR A 73 -2.28 -2.64 -15.05
CA THR A 73 -1.51 -2.77 -16.31
C THR A 73 -1.97 -1.80 -17.40
N ASN A 74 -3.01 -1.01 -17.17
CA ASN A 74 -3.50 -0.03 -18.14
C ASN A 74 -2.40 1.02 -18.46
N PRO A 75 -1.94 1.13 -19.73
CA PRO A 75 -0.85 2.03 -20.10
C PRO A 75 -1.18 3.52 -19.95
N GLU A 76 -2.47 3.87 -19.89
CA GLU A 76 -2.92 5.26 -19.73
C GLU A 76 -3.07 5.64 -18.25
N LEU A 77 -3.03 4.67 -17.32
CA LEU A 77 -3.18 4.92 -15.89
C LEU A 77 -2.12 5.90 -15.36
N PRO A 78 -0.81 5.76 -15.67
CA PRO A 78 0.19 6.72 -15.21
C PRO A 78 -0.13 8.15 -15.62
N LYS A 79 -0.52 8.38 -16.88
CA LYS A 79 -0.87 9.73 -17.38
C LYS A 79 -2.07 10.29 -16.64
N LYS A 80 -3.11 9.48 -16.41
CA LYS A 80 -4.30 9.86 -15.65
C LYS A 80 -3.96 10.27 -14.22
N ILE A 81 -3.11 9.52 -13.54
CA ILE A 81 -2.68 9.84 -12.17
C ILE A 81 -1.88 11.14 -12.14
N GLN A 82 -0.98 11.37 -13.10
CA GLN A 82 -0.21 12.61 -13.21
C GLN A 82 -1.13 13.83 -13.42
N GLN A 83 -2.11 13.73 -14.31
CA GLN A 83 -3.10 14.80 -14.52
C GLN A 83 -3.87 15.12 -13.24
N GLN A 84 -4.38 14.10 -12.54
CA GLN A 84 -5.09 14.29 -11.27
C GLN A 84 -4.21 14.90 -10.18
N LEU A 85 -2.92 14.56 -10.16
CA LEU A 85 -1.96 15.13 -9.22
C LEU A 85 -1.77 16.63 -9.48
N MET A 86 -1.58 17.03 -10.74
CA MET A 86 -1.47 18.43 -11.15
C MET A 86 -2.75 19.22 -10.80
N GLU A 87 -3.93 18.68 -11.10
CA GLU A 87 -5.20 19.31 -10.76
C GLU A 87 -5.38 19.52 -9.25
N LYS A 88 -4.99 18.53 -8.44
CA LYS A 88 -5.07 18.65 -6.98
C LYS A 88 -4.08 19.68 -6.43
N MET A 89 -2.87 19.76 -6.99
CA MET A 89 -1.91 20.79 -6.60
C MET A 89 -2.44 22.19 -6.92
N ASN A 90 -3.00 22.38 -8.11
CA ASN A 90 -3.55 23.66 -8.54
C ASN A 90 -4.77 24.12 -7.73
N ARG A 91 -5.54 23.19 -7.16
CA ARG A 91 -6.68 23.51 -6.25
C ARG A 91 -6.25 23.79 -4.81
N SER A 92 -5.01 23.48 -4.45
CA SER A 92 -4.48 23.66 -3.09
C SER A 92 -3.70 24.96 -2.92
N VAL A 93 -3.61 25.77 -3.98
CA VAL A 93 -3.03 27.12 -4.05
C VAL A 93 -4.18 28.12 -4.12
#